data_AF-A0A954K1I6-F1
#
_entry.id   AF-A0A954K1I6-F1
#
_cell.length_a   1.000
_cell.length_b   1.000
_cell.length_c   1.000
_cell.angle_alpha   90.00
_cell.angle_beta   90.00
_cell.angle_gamma   90.00
#
_symmetry.space_group_name_H-M   'P 1'
#
loop_
_entity.id
_entity.type
_entity.pdbx_description
1 polymer ?
#
loop_
_entity_poly.entity_id
_entity_poly.type
_entity_poly.pdbx_seq_one_letter_code
_entity_poly.pdbx_strand_id
1 'polypeptide(L)'
;MMNSWMKLTAAGLLFAAGCAEQPARSAPGFSRDETGAIIESREAESPESFAAAESGESPFTDLAEPEVGEPASSEPASSYTSADEYSFGNVEEMVPDPPQLVLPGRTATPPAPRKKIGVTGDAILPGDASVRGPNIRSGGGPQISTKVRRSGVAKERHGYSPERVYFATNREPERTAAAAQDPDLYFGGDRGPLVYGTCEVSIPYKRNPGSLPEPSILRLEFSQDPAKHVVLMEIELLPNADFWKQLRAAVDASPEKQLMLFVHGYCATFRDAARRTAQVAYDMNYQGPSMFFSWPAGAESESFEEKANYLKDLRRAEESDEDLITVLAGISRYSGAQNIHLVAHSMGNFVLTEALKTIDDRRPAGTAQVPLFAQVALAAPDINAREFVERTGERILPFSRRFTVYASKQDKALRLSKAVNGFEPLGFLNEYTQIGAKKRLFDLVDVSQLTTGWFDTGHIYYGDMPEMISDFKYLFRGVQARSLQRGLAETPPIYRLARRGE
;
A
#
# COMPACT_ATOMS: atom_id res chain seq x y z
N MET A 1 6.72 -34.83 14.46
CA MET A 1 5.56 -34.08 13.89
C MET A 1 5.01 -32.99 14.82
N MET A 2 4.98 -33.17 16.15
CA MET A 2 4.48 -32.14 17.11
C MET A 2 5.20 -30.77 17.04
N ASN A 3 6.51 -30.73 16.80
CA ASN A 3 7.27 -29.47 16.70
C ASN A 3 6.96 -28.64 15.45
N SER A 4 6.39 -29.24 14.39
CA SER A 4 5.97 -28.51 13.18
C SER A 4 4.61 -27.86 13.38
N TRP A 5 3.68 -28.58 14.04
CA TRP A 5 2.35 -28.09 14.37
C TRP A 5 2.37 -26.93 15.38
N MET A 6 3.23 -26.98 16.41
CA MET A 6 3.40 -25.85 17.35
C MET A 6 4.03 -24.60 16.71
N LYS A 7 4.87 -24.77 15.68
CA LYS A 7 5.45 -23.64 14.93
C LYS A 7 4.41 -22.98 14.02
N LEU A 8 3.53 -23.78 13.40
CA LEU A 8 2.42 -23.30 12.59
C LEU A 8 1.38 -22.52 13.42
N THR A 9 1.01 -23.01 14.61
CA THR A 9 0.07 -22.29 15.49
C THR A 9 0.64 -21.01 16.08
N ALA A 10 1.92 -20.98 16.46
CA ALA A 10 2.57 -19.76 16.94
C ALA A 10 2.82 -18.72 15.83
N ALA A 11 3.13 -19.19 14.61
CA ALA A 11 3.19 -18.37 13.42
C ALA A 11 1.82 -17.74 13.12
N GLY A 12 0.76 -18.51 13.27
CA GLY A 12 -0.59 -18.03 13.04
C GLY A 12 -1.05 -16.93 13.99
N LEU A 13 -0.84 -17.12 15.29
CA LEU A 13 -1.11 -16.11 16.31
C LEU A 13 -0.39 -14.76 16.07
N LEU A 14 0.78 -14.77 15.43
CA LEU A 14 1.53 -13.56 15.10
C LEU A 14 1.02 -12.87 13.82
N PHE A 15 0.52 -13.62 12.83
CA PHE A 15 -0.19 -13.05 11.67
C PHE A 15 -1.54 -12.47 12.10
N ALA A 16 -2.29 -13.22 12.91
CA ALA A 16 -3.52 -12.75 13.51
C ALA A 16 -3.26 -11.50 14.34
N ALA A 17 -2.23 -11.43 15.20
CA ALA A 17 -1.87 -10.21 15.93
C ALA A 17 -1.44 -9.03 15.01
N GLY A 18 -0.88 -9.31 13.83
CA GLY A 18 -0.60 -8.30 12.80
C GLY A 18 -1.84 -7.79 12.07
N CYS A 19 -2.92 -8.58 12.01
CA CYS A 19 -4.21 -8.20 11.43
C CYS A 19 -5.27 -7.76 12.48
N ALA A 20 -5.12 -8.17 13.75
CA ALA A 20 -6.13 -8.11 14.83
C ALA A 20 -5.95 -6.92 15.79
N GLU A 21 -5.33 -5.82 15.34
CA GLU A 21 -5.57 -4.52 15.98
C GLU A 21 -6.96 -3.95 15.66
N GLN A 22 -7.79 -4.68 14.89
CA GLN A 22 -9.20 -4.35 14.68
C GLN A 22 -10.07 -4.89 15.84
N PRO A 23 -10.89 -4.06 16.51
CA PRO A 23 -11.93 -4.57 17.37
C PRO A 23 -12.98 -5.31 16.52
N ALA A 24 -13.51 -6.40 17.06
CA ALA A 24 -14.60 -7.18 16.48
C ALA A 24 -15.72 -6.27 15.96
N ARG A 25 -16.23 -6.58 14.75
CA ARG A 25 -17.41 -5.92 14.18
C ARG A 25 -18.50 -5.86 15.24
N SER A 26 -19.04 -4.66 15.49
CA SER A 26 -20.24 -4.51 16.31
C SER A 26 -21.34 -5.36 15.69
N ALA A 27 -21.83 -6.35 16.43
CA ALA A 27 -23.05 -7.07 16.08
C ALA A 27 -24.17 -6.05 15.79
N PRO A 28 -25.09 -6.32 14.84
CA PRO A 28 -26.17 -5.38 14.53
C PRO A 28 -26.94 -5.03 15.81
N GLY A 29 -27.02 -3.73 16.09
CA GLY A 29 -27.70 -3.22 17.27
C GLY A 29 -29.18 -3.61 17.25
N PHE A 30 -29.64 -4.21 18.35
CA PHE A 30 -31.06 -4.41 18.58
C PHE A 30 -31.75 -3.05 18.71
N SER A 31 -32.61 -2.68 17.77
CA SER A 31 -33.55 -1.57 17.95
C SER A 31 -34.71 -2.03 18.85
N ARG A 32 -34.94 -1.34 19.97
CA ARG A 32 -36.16 -1.48 20.76
C ARG A 32 -37.21 -0.48 20.26
N ASP A 33 -38.44 -0.94 20.08
CA ASP A 33 -39.58 -0.03 19.94
C ASP A 33 -40.02 0.51 21.32
N GLU A 34 -40.91 1.51 21.32
CA GLU A 34 -41.43 2.18 22.53
C GLU A 34 -42.28 1.27 23.45
N THR A 35 -42.36 -0.04 23.20
CA THR A 35 -43.11 -0.99 24.03
C THR A 35 -42.28 -2.14 24.60
N GLY A 36 -40.99 -2.23 24.29
CA GLY A 36 -40.05 -3.11 25.01
C GLY A 36 -40.19 -4.61 24.74
N ALA A 37 -40.75 -5.02 23.59
CA ALA A 37 -40.79 -6.43 23.17
C ALA A 37 -39.70 -6.74 22.12
N ILE A 38 -39.09 -7.94 22.21
CA ILE A 38 -38.09 -8.45 21.25
C ILE A 38 -38.83 -9.07 20.06
N ILE A 39 -38.53 -8.63 18.83
CA ILE A 39 -39.07 -9.22 17.59
C ILE A 39 -38.00 -10.14 16.98
N GLU A 40 -38.33 -11.41 16.82
CA GLU A 40 -37.50 -12.46 16.23
C GLU A 40 -37.78 -12.52 14.72
N SER A 41 -36.75 -12.39 13.87
CA SER A 41 -36.88 -12.59 12.42
C SER A 41 -36.58 -14.04 12.06
N ARG A 42 -37.60 -14.76 11.61
CA ARG A 42 -37.53 -16.13 11.08
C ARG A 42 -36.67 -16.20 9.81
N GLU A 43 -35.64 -17.04 9.81
CA GLU A 43 -35.06 -17.62 8.60
C GLU A 43 -35.85 -18.85 8.15
N ALA A 44 -35.97 -19.03 6.83
CA ALA A 44 -36.71 -20.10 6.20
C ALA A 44 -35.83 -21.37 6.09
N GLU A 45 -36.34 -22.48 6.63
CA GLU A 45 -35.77 -23.82 6.44
C GLU A 45 -36.02 -24.34 5.01
N SER A 46 -35.06 -25.10 4.48
CA SER A 46 -35.26 -26.04 3.35
C SER A 46 -34.74 -27.43 3.74
N PRO A 47 -35.40 -28.53 3.33
CA PRO A 47 -35.28 -29.82 4.02
C PRO A 47 -34.22 -30.77 3.46
N GLU A 48 -33.69 -31.62 4.34
CA GLU A 48 -32.87 -32.79 4.03
C GLU A 48 -33.69 -33.99 3.51
N SER A 49 -33.02 -34.90 2.78
CA SER A 49 -33.42 -36.30 2.67
C SER A 49 -32.23 -37.28 2.63
N PHE A 50 -32.09 -38.05 3.72
CA PHE A 50 -31.79 -39.50 3.85
C PHE A 50 -30.84 -40.22 2.86
N ALA A 51 -29.84 -40.94 3.37
CA ALA A 51 -29.96 -42.37 3.77
C ALA A 51 -28.61 -42.98 4.24
N ALA A 52 -28.71 -44.00 5.11
CA ALA A 52 -27.69 -44.57 5.98
C ALA A 52 -27.12 -45.94 5.53
N ALA A 53 -25.99 -46.36 6.12
CA ALA A 53 -25.65 -47.71 6.63
C ALA A 53 -24.17 -47.70 7.11
N GLU A 54 -23.84 -47.84 8.41
CA GLU A 54 -23.59 -49.10 9.17
C GLU A 54 -22.62 -50.07 8.44
N SER A 55 -21.59 -50.70 9.00
CA SER A 55 -21.10 -51.06 10.35
C SER A 55 -19.68 -51.66 10.13
N GLY A 56 -18.67 -51.47 10.99
CA GLY A 56 -18.43 -52.38 12.11
C GLY A 56 -16.98 -52.93 12.11
N GLU A 57 -16.32 -52.72 13.26
CA GLU A 57 -15.29 -53.55 13.93
C GLU A 57 -13.80 -53.59 13.49
N SER A 58 -12.98 -53.39 14.53
CA SER A 58 -11.52 -53.50 14.76
C SER A 58 -11.13 -54.99 15.01
N PRO A 59 -9.95 -55.46 15.52
CA PRO A 59 -8.73 -54.76 16.01
C PRO A 59 -7.33 -55.44 15.77
N PHE A 60 -6.26 -54.70 16.16
CA PHE A 60 -4.91 -55.15 16.66
C PHE A 60 -4.04 -56.04 15.73
N THR A 61 -2.70 -55.99 15.60
CA THR A 61 -1.49 -55.73 16.42
C THR A 61 -0.30 -55.74 15.41
N ASP A 62 0.68 -54.84 15.39
CA ASP A 62 1.87 -54.70 16.26
C ASP A 62 3.18 -55.14 15.54
N LEU A 63 4.27 -54.45 15.89
CA LEU A 63 5.70 -54.78 15.76
C LEU A 63 6.53 -54.39 14.51
N ALA A 64 7.42 -53.44 14.80
CA ALA A 64 8.89 -53.50 14.62
C ALA A 64 9.56 -52.92 13.34
N GLU A 65 10.19 -51.76 13.54
CA GLU A 65 11.45 -51.29 12.92
C GLU A 65 12.65 -52.22 13.29
N PRO A 66 13.87 -52.18 12.69
CA PRO A 66 14.51 -50.96 12.17
C PRO A 66 15.53 -51.04 11.00
N GLU A 67 15.89 -49.84 10.54
CA GLU A 67 17.24 -49.32 10.25
C GLU A 67 18.01 -49.50 8.91
N VAL A 68 18.57 -48.34 8.50
CA VAL A 68 19.85 -48.05 7.81
C VAL A 68 19.89 -48.05 6.27
N GLY A 69 20.28 -46.88 5.70
CA GLY A 69 21.12 -46.83 4.50
C GLY A 69 20.86 -45.66 3.52
N GLU A 70 21.55 -44.53 3.71
CA GLU A 70 21.98 -43.61 2.63
C GLU A 70 23.47 -43.91 2.31
N PRO A 71 24.15 -43.35 1.29
CA PRO A 71 23.74 -42.53 0.13
C PRO A 71 24.45 -42.93 -1.21
N ALA A 72 24.15 -42.28 -2.34
CA ALA A 72 25.06 -41.93 -3.46
C ALA A 72 24.26 -41.57 -4.75
N SER A 73 24.20 -40.30 -5.15
CA SER A 73 25.04 -39.65 -6.20
C SER A 73 24.98 -40.27 -7.61
N SER A 74 24.42 -39.54 -8.58
CA SER A 74 25.03 -39.20 -9.90
C SER A 74 23.97 -38.72 -10.92
N GLU A 75 24.13 -37.49 -11.41
CA GLU A 75 23.77 -37.11 -12.79
C GLU A 75 24.95 -37.46 -13.74
N PRO A 76 24.96 -37.23 -15.08
CA PRO A 76 23.98 -36.54 -15.96
C PRO A 76 23.76 -37.20 -17.36
N ALA A 77 23.12 -36.44 -18.27
CA ALA A 77 23.01 -36.57 -19.75
C ALA A 77 21.66 -37.11 -20.27
N SER A 78 21.10 -36.75 -21.42
CA SER A 78 21.28 -35.68 -22.43
C SER A 78 20.18 -35.90 -23.49
N SER A 79 19.63 -34.80 -24.05
CA SER A 79 19.09 -34.62 -25.42
C SER A 79 18.18 -35.66 -26.10
N TYR A 80 17.07 -35.19 -26.69
CA TYR A 80 16.56 -35.36 -28.09
C TYR A 80 15.02 -35.10 -28.10
N THR A 81 14.53 -33.98 -28.68
CA THR A 81 13.79 -33.85 -29.97
C THR A 81 12.58 -34.79 -30.12
N SER A 82 11.38 -34.43 -30.56
CA SER A 82 10.88 -33.31 -31.38
C SER A 82 9.33 -33.26 -31.37
N ALA A 83 8.79 -32.06 -31.63
CA ALA A 83 7.62 -31.74 -32.47
C ALA A 83 6.28 -32.46 -32.24
N ASP A 84 5.27 -31.64 -31.93
CA ASP A 84 4.01 -31.61 -32.70
C ASP A 84 3.53 -30.15 -32.82
N GLU A 85 3.37 -29.71 -34.08
CA GLU A 85 2.78 -28.44 -34.49
C GLU A 85 1.25 -28.53 -34.45
N TYR A 86 0.59 -27.48 -33.93
CA TYR A 86 -0.74 -27.08 -34.40
C TYR A 86 -0.79 -25.57 -34.51
N SER A 87 -0.89 -25.10 -35.75
CA SER A 87 -1.06 -23.71 -36.15
C SER A 87 -2.55 -23.37 -36.29
N PHE A 88 -2.99 -22.26 -35.70
CA PHE A 88 -4.19 -21.54 -36.12
C PHE A 88 -4.00 -20.02 -35.93
N GLY A 89 -4.01 -19.32 -37.07
CA GLY A 89 -4.75 -18.05 -37.24
C GLY A 89 -4.18 -16.79 -36.59
N ASN A 90 -3.41 -16.03 -37.36
CA ASN A 90 -3.08 -14.63 -37.10
C ASN A 90 -4.36 -13.77 -37.01
N VAL A 91 -4.51 -13.06 -35.89
CA VAL A 91 -5.25 -11.80 -35.80
C VAL A 91 -4.30 -10.82 -35.11
N GLU A 92 -3.66 -9.95 -35.90
CA GLU A 92 -2.90 -8.82 -35.36
C GLU A 92 -3.90 -7.82 -34.76
N GLU A 93 -4.18 -7.97 -33.48
CA GLU A 93 -4.86 -6.95 -32.70
C GLU A 93 -3.81 -5.96 -32.18
N MET A 94 -3.81 -4.79 -32.82
CA MET A 94 -2.91 -3.66 -32.54
C MET A 94 -3.19 -3.11 -31.13
N VAL A 95 -2.41 -3.57 -30.16
CA VAL A 95 -2.43 -3.08 -28.76
C VAL A 95 -2.02 -1.60 -28.75
N PRO A 96 -2.81 -0.67 -28.18
CA PRO A 96 -2.41 0.72 -28.06
C PRO A 96 -1.23 0.87 -27.10
N ASP A 97 -0.28 1.74 -27.43
CA ASP A 97 0.91 2.02 -26.61
C ASP A 97 0.53 2.37 -25.16
N PRO A 98 1.25 1.85 -24.15
CA PRO A 98 1.01 2.20 -22.76
C PRO A 98 1.31 3.69 -22.49
N PRO A 99 0.64 4.32 -21.51
CA PRO A 99 0.77 5.75 -21.25
C PRO A 99 2.22 6.12 -20.87
N GLN A 100 2.89 6.88 -21.74
CA GLN A 100 4.24 7.35 -21.50
C GLN A 100 4.28 8.44 -20.42
N LEU A 101 5.21 8.26 -19.48
CA LEU A 101 5.52 9.20 -18.43
C LEU A 101 6.23 10.44 -19.00
N VAL A 102 5.71 11.64 -18.78
CA VAL A 102 6.29 12.89 -19.31
C VAL A 102 7.25 13.49 -18.29
N LEU A 103 8.52 13.64 -18.67
CA LEU A 103 9.58 14.20 -17.84
C LEU A 103 9.55 15.74 -17.83
N PRO A 104 9.75 16.43 -16.69
CA PRO A 104 9.86 17.87 -16.65
C PRO A 104 11.22 18.36 -17.21
N GLY A 105 11.19 19.12 -18.30
CA GLY A 105 12.35 19.84 -18.81
C GLY A 105 12.70 21.05 -17.93
N ARG A 106 13.97 21.18 -17.51
CA ARG A 106 14.45 22.42 -16.87
C ARG A 106 14.77 23.44 -17.95
N THR A 107 14.10 24.60 -17.90
CA THR A 107 14.48 25.80 -18.63
C THR A 107 15.79 26.35 -18.07
N ALA A 108 16.86 26.28 -18.85
CA ALA A 108 18.07 27.06 -18.61
C ALA A 108 17.83 28.50 -19.13
N THR A 109 18.07 29.49 -18.27
CA THR A 109 18.02 30.90 -18.62
C THR A 109 19.15 31.25 -19.61
N PRO A 110 18.89 31.81 -20.80
CA PRO A 110 19.95 32.28 -21.70
C PRO A 110 20.35 33.72 -21.38
N PRO A 111 21.60 34.14 -21.66
CA PRO A 111 22.03 35.52 -21.47
C PRO A 111 21.45 36.46 -22.54
N ALA A 112 21.35 37.75 -22.19
CA ALA A 112 20.70 38.82 -22.96
C ALA A 112 21.25 39.03 -24.40
N PRO A 113 20.45 39.57 -25.34
CA PRO A 113 20.75 39.50 -26.78
C PRO A 113 21.59 40.68 -27.30
N ARG A 114 22.43 40.40 -28.32
CA ARG A 114 22.92 41.40 -29.29
C ARG A 114 22.09 41.33 -30.59
N LYS A 115 22.06 42.48 -31.28
CA LYS A 115 21.09 42.95 -32.29
C LYS A 115 20.80 42.05 -33.51
N LYS A 116 19.55 42.24 -33.98
CA LYS A 116 18.81 41.69 -35.14
C LYS A 116 19.51 41.76 -36.50
N ILE A 117 19.26 40.74 -37.34
CA ILE A 117 18.84 40.86 -38.76
C ILE A 117 17.81 39.74 -39.00
N GLY A 118 16.66 40.05 -39.60
CA GLY A 118 15.56 39.11 -39.83
C GLY A 118 15.44 38.70 -41.29
N VAL A 119 14.78 37.57 -41.53
CA VAL A 119 13.98 37.24 -42.73
C VAL A 119 12.90 36.24 -42.31
N THR A 120 11.70 36.49 -42.82
CA THR A 120 10.44 35.73 -42.70
C THR A 120 10.51 34.32 -43.30
N GLY A 121 9.81 33.36 -42.68
CA GLY A 121 9.54 32.05 -43.26
C GLY A 121 8.56 31.27 -42.38
N ASP A 122 7.29 31.25 -42.79
CA ASP A 122 6.24 30.41 -42.24
C ASP A 122 6.60 28.92 -42.34
N ALA A 123 6.32 28.15 -41.29
CA ALA A 123 6.37 26.70 -41.30
C ALA A 123 5.14 26.11 -40.59
N ILE A 124 4.06 26.00 -41.37
CA ILE A 124 3.15 24.87 -41.54
C ILE A 124 3.08 23.87 -40.37
N LEU A 125 1.94 23.87 -39.68
CA LEU A 125 1.41 22.76 -38.89
C LEU A 125 0.96 21.63 -39.84
N PRO A 126 1.35 20.35 -39.66
CA PRO A 126 0.58 19.24 -40.20
C PRO A 126 -0.64 19.02 -39.31
N GLY A 127 -1.81 19.21 -39.91
CA GLY A 127 -3.11 19.11 -39.28
C GLY A 127 -3.60 17.68 -39.07
N ASP A 128 -4.76 17.64 -38.40
CA ASP A 128 -5.59 16.48 -38.08
C ASP A 128 -5.66 15.43 -39.19
N ALA A 129 -5.24 14.21 -38.85
CA ALA A 129 -5.74 13.00 -39.46
C ALA A 129 -6.59 12.26 -38.42
N SER A 130 -7.90 12.25 -38.66
CA SER A 130 -8.87 11.48 -37.89
C SER A 130 -8.55 10.00 -37.93
N VAL A 131 -8.21 9.42 -36.78
CA VAL A 131 -8.29 7.97 -36.56
C VAL A 131 -9.56 7.72 -35.76
N ARG A 132 -10.59 7.20 -36.44
CA ARG A 132 -11.78 6.65 -35.79
C ARG A 132 -11.34 5.37 -35.07
N GLY A 133 -11.12 5.47 -33.76
CA GLY A 133 -11.07 4.30 -32.87
C GLY A 133 -12.43 3.62 -32.75
N PRO A 134 -12.48 2.35 -32.31
CA PRO A 134 -13.71 1.58 -32.24
C PRO A 134 -14.73 2.27 -31.33
N ASN A 135 -15.95 2.34 -31.85
CA ASN A 135 -17.09 3.02 -31.25
C ASN A 135 -17.57 2.25 -30.00
N ILE A 136 -16.86 2.38 -28.88
CA ILE A 136 -17.45 2.05 -27.58
C ILE A 136 -18.52 3.10 -27.34
N ARG A 137 -19.78 2.64 -27.28
CA ARG A 137 -20.91 3.47 -26.86
C ARG A 137 -20.61 4.02 -25.47
N SER A 138 -20.01 5.20 -25.43
CA SER A 138 -19.89 6.02 -24.24
C SER A 138 -21.27 6.60 -23.98
N GLY A 139 -21.98 5.99 -23.02
CA GLY A 139 -23.11 6.64 -22.37
C GLY A 139 -22.60 7.84 -21.60
N GLY A 140 -22.34 8.95 -22.32
CA GLY A 140 -21.92 10.23 -21.78
C GLY A 140 -23.09 10.94 -21.10
N GLY A 141 -23.45 10.49 -19.90
CA GLY A 141 -24.03 11.37 -18.89
C GLY A 141 -22.91 12.00 -18.07
N PRO A 142 -23.10 13.19 -17.47
CA PRO A 142 -22.16 13.70 -16.49
C PRO A 142 -22.01 12.65 -15.39
N GLN A 143 -20.80 12.12 -15.18
CA GLN A 143 -20.55 11.24 -14.04
C GLN A 143 -20.69 12.09 -12.78
N ILE A 144 -21.81 11.92 -12.09
CA ILE A 144 -22.12 12.63 -10.85
C ILE A 144 -21.14 12.13 -9.79
N SER A 145 -20.50 13.06 -9.08
CA SER A 145 -19.68 12.74 -7.91
C SER A 145 -20.52 12.00 -6.87
N THR A 146 -20.15 10.77 -6.52
CA THR A 146 -20.80 10.01 -5.46
C THR A 146 -20.20 10.40 -4.12
N LYS A 147 -21.04 10.77 -3.16
CA LYS A 147 -20.60 11.24 -1.85
C LYS A 147 -21.24 10.42 -0.74
N VAL A 148 -20.42 9.79 0.08
CA VAL A 148 -20.81 9.01 1.26
C VAL A 148 -20.31 9.73 2.49
N ARG A 149 -21.21 10.10 3.39
CA ARG A 149 -20.87 10.86 4.60
C ARG A 149 -21.45 10.17 5.82
N ARG A 150 -20.61 10.01 6.85
CA ARG A 150 -21.01 9.47 8.14
C ARG A 150 -22.15 10.30 8.74
N SER A 151 -23.18 9.61 9.23
CA SER A 151 -24.29 10.24 9.95
C SER A 151 -23.83 10.78 11.31
N GLY A 152 -24.47 11.85 11.81
CA GLY A 152 -24.15 12.43 13.12
C GLY A 152 -22.90 13.32 13.17
N VAL A 153 -22.20 13.54 12.05
CA VAL A 153 -21.11 14.52 11.96
C VAL A 153 -21.69 15.92 12.08
N ALA A 154 -21.45 16.59 13.20
CA ALA A 154 -21.86 17.98 13.40
C ALA A 154 -21.32 18.89 12.29
N LYS A 155 -22.13 19.84 11.82
CA LYS A 155 -21.69 20.88 10.86
C LYS A 155 -20.58 21.75 11.45
N GLU A 156 -20.61 21.94 12.77
CA GLU A 156 -19.57 22.66 13.50
C GLU A 156 -18.44 21.72 13.90
N ARG A 157 -17.22 22.11 13.55
CA ARG A 157 -15.99 21.33 13.77
C ARG A 157 -15.38 21.70 15.11
N HIS A 158 -15.80 21.03 16.17
CA HIS A 158 -15.29 21.27 17.53
C HIS A 158 -14.35 20.15 17.95
N GLY A 159 -13.16 20.50 18.46
CA GLY A 159 -12.23 19.55 19.09
C GLY A 159 -11.34 18.74 18.15
N TYR A 160 -11.44 18.91 16.83
CA TYR A 160 -10.61 18.22 15.83
C TYR A 160 -10.27 19.09 14.62
N SER A 161 -9.21 18.69 13.90
CA SER A 161 -8.86 19.20 12.57
C SER A 161 -9.44 18.30 11.47
N PRO A 162 -10.13 18.85 10.46
CA PRO A 162 -10.60 18.12 9.28
C PRO A 162 -9.47 18.01 8.24
N GLU A 163 -8.91 16.83 8.06
CA GLU A 163 -7.86 16.58 7.09
C GLU A 163 -8.45 16.01 5.81
N ARG A 164 -8.28 16.74 4.70
CA ARG A 164 -8.62 16.25 3.36
C ARG A 164 -7.46 15.42 2.83
N VAL A 165 -7.75 14.20 2.39
CA VAL A 165 -6.79 13.29 1.78
C VAL A 165 -7.30 12.84 0.42
N TYR A 166 -6.43 12.81 -0.57
CA TYR A 166 -6.75 12.30 -1.91
C TYR A 166 -6.56 10.79 -1.93
N PHE A 167 -7.30 10.08 -2.78
CA PHE A 167 -7.06 8.65 -2.95
C PHE A 167 -7.21 8.19 -4.39
N ALA A 168 -6.52 7.10 -4.67
CA ALA A 168 -6.83 6.20 -5.77
C ALA A 168 -7.02 4.79 -5.18
N THR A 169 -7.99 4.04 -5.67
CA THR A 169 -8.22 2.67 -5.20
C THR A 169 -8.78 1.81 -6.31
N ASN A 170 -8.36 0.54 -6.34
CA ASN A 170 -8.93 -0.52 -7.18
C ASN A 170 -9.72 -1.51 -6.31
N ARG A 171 -10.29 -1.05 -5.18
CA ARG A 171 -11.25 -1.81 -4.37
C ARG A 171 -12.65 -1.65 -4.94
N GLU A 172 -13.41 -2.74 -4.99
CA GLU A 172 -14.82 -2.69 -5.36
C GLU A 172 -15.61 -1.99 -4.25
N PRO A 173 -16.49 -1.03 -4.59
CA PRO A 173 -17.43 -0.47 -3.63
C PRO A 173 -18.45 -1.52 -3.17
N GLU A 174 -18.68 -1.57 -1.86
CA GLU A 174 -19.71 -2.41 -1.25
C GLU A 174 -21.11 -1.89 -1.60
N ARG A 175 -21.98 -2.79 -2.06
CA ARG A 175 -23.34 -2.45 -2.54
C ARG A 175 -24.44 -2.74 -1.52
N THR A 176 -24.08 -2.80 -0.23
CA THR A 176 -25.04 -3.00 0.86
C THR A 176 -25.63 -1.67 1.32
N ALA A 177 -26.84 -1.71 1.92
CA ALA A 177 -27.47 -0.51 2.46
C ALA A 177 -26.66 0.14 3.58
N ALA A 178 -25.91 -0.65 4.36
CA ALA A 178 -25.02 -0.18 5.41
C ALA A 178 -23.81 0.57 4.82
N ALA A 179 -23.15 0.00 3.81
CA ALA A 179 -22.01 0.62 3.14
C ALA A 179 -22.35 1.95 2.44
N ALA A 180 -23.58 2.09 1.94
CA ALA A 180 -24.05 3.35 1.35
C ALA A 180 -24.13 4.53 2.35
N GLN A 181 -24.11 4.25 3.65
CA GLN A 181 -24.25 5.26 4.72
C GLN A 181 -23.03 5.36 5.64
N ASP A 182 -22.11 4.40 5.58
CA ASP A 182 -20.92 4.36 6.43
C ASP A 182 -19.64 4.36 5.56
N PRO A 183 -18.86 5.45 5.59
CA PRO A 183 -17.56 5.52 4.90
C PRO A 183 -16.57 4.40 5.27
N ASP A 184 -16.65 3.85 6.49
CA ASP A 184 -15.75 2.76 6.94
C ASP A 184 -16.03 1.45 6.19
N LEU A 185 -17.26 1.27 5.68
CA LEU A 185 -17.73 0.08 5.00
C LEU A 185 -17.83 0.24 3.48
N TYR A 186 -17.58 1.44 2.95
CA TYR A 186 -17.88 1.74 1.55
C TYR A 186 -17.02 0.96 0.55
N PHE A 187 -15.74 0.71 0.87
CA PHE A 187 -14.83 -0.06 0.03
C PHE A 187 -14.46 -1.39 0.70
N GLY A 188 -14.73 -2.49 -0.01
CA GLY A 188 -14.52 -3.86 0.47
C GLY A 188 -13.10 -4.40 0.27
N GLY A 189 -12.95 -5.70 0.42
CA GLY A 189 -11.72 -6.45 0.18
C GLY A 189 -11.55 -6.97 -1.25
N ASP A 190 -12.58 -6.84 -2.09
CA ASP A 190 -12.55 -7.29 -3.48
C ASP A 190 -11.98 -6.25 -4.44
N ARG A 191 -11.48 -6.73 -5.59
CA ARG A 191 -10.90 -5.90 -6.64
C ARG A 191 -12.00 -5.36 -7.56
N GLY A 192 -11.96 -4.06 -7.80
CA GLY A 192 -12.83 -3.34 -8.73
C GLY A 192 -12.03 -2.51 -9.73
N PRO A 193 -12.70 -1.66 -10.53
CA PRO A 193 -12.01 -0.71 -11.40
C PRO A 193 -11.27 0.37 -10.60
N LEU A 194 -10.19 0.92 -11.16
CA LEU A 194 -9.47 2.04 -10.55
C LEU A 194 -10.35 3.29 -10.51
N VAL A 195 -10.61 3.79 -9.30
CA VAL A 195 -11.38 5.02 -9.04
C VAL A 195 -10.56 6.02 -8.23
N TYR A 196 -10.94 7.29 -8.35
CA TYR A 196 -10.29 8.41 -7.69
C TYR A 196 -11.28 9.21 -6.84
N GLY A 197 -10.78 9.86 -5.80
CA GLY A 197 -11.63 10.68 -4.95
C GLY A 197 -10.87 11.41 -3.85
N THR A 198 -11.64 11.98 -2.94
CA THR A 198 -11.12 12.54 -1.70
C THR A 198 -11.88 11.99 -0.50
N CYS A 199 -11.21 11.94 0.64
CA CYS A 199 -11.86 11.69 1.91
C CYS A 199 -11.57 12.81 2.91
N GLU A 200 -12.48 13.01 3.85
CA GLU A 200 -12.27 13.88 5.02
C GLU A 200 -12.09 12.98 6.25
N VAL A 201 -10.97 13.15 6.95
CA VAL A 201 -10.64 12.44 8.18
C VAL A 201 -10.53 13.44 9.32
N SER A 202 -11.15 13.16 10.45
CA SER A 202 -10.98 13.98 11.65
C SER A 202 -9.71 13.60 12.41
N ILE A 203 -8.99 14.61 12.89
CA ILE A 203 -7.81 14.45 13.73
C ILE A 203 -8.03 15.22 15.05
N PRO A 204 -8.26 14.52 16.18
CA PRO A 204 -8.45 15.16 17.48
C PRO A 204 -7.27 16.06 17.87
N TYR A 205 -7.53 17.25 18.41
CA TYR A 205 -6.46 18.13 18.90
C TYR A 205 -5.78 17.57 20.15
N LYS A 206 -6.53 16.88 21.00
CA LYS A 206 -6.06 16.31 22.27
C LYS A 206 -5.69 14.84 22.10
N ARG A 207 -4.59 14.56 21.40
CA ARG A 207 -3.97 13.23 21.32
C ARG A 207 -2.46 13.34 21.25
N ASN A 208 -1.78 12.22 21.47
CA ASN A 208 -0.34 12.13 21.21
C ASN A 208 -0.09 11.98 19.71
N PRO A 209 0.90 12.67 19.11
CA PRO A 209 1.33 12.39 17.76
C PRO A 209 1.66 10.90 17.58
N GLY A 210 1.34 10.34 16.41
CA GLY A 210 1.45 8.91 16.14
C GLY A 210 0.20 8.11 16.49
N SER A 211 -0.58 8.51 17.48
CA SER A 211 -1.73 7.70 17.90
C SER A 211 -2.93 7.82 16.97
N LEU A 212 -3.60 6.69 16.73
CA LEU A 212 -4.90 6.57 16.06
C LEU A 212 -5.98 6.13 17.06
N PRO A 213 -6.45 7.01 17.96
CA PRO A 213 -7.46 6.63 18.94
C PRO A 213 -8.76 6.15 18.27
N GLU A 214 -9.33 5.10 18.84
CA GLU A 214 -10.59 4.46 18.44
C GLU A 214 -11.52 4.26 19.64
N PRO A 215 -12.84 4.13 19.39
CA PRO A 215 -13.79 3.70 20.41
C PRO A 215 -13.34 2.38 21.02
N SER A 216 -13.42 2.29 22.35
CA SER A 216 -13.06 1.08 23.08
C SER A 216 -14.17 0.66 24.03
N ILE A 217 -14.57 -0.61 23.97
CA ILE A 217 -15.51 -1.22 24.91
C ILE A 217 -14.99 -1.14 26.35
N LEU A 218 -13.66 -1.26 26.54
CA LEU A 218 -13.03 -1.08 27.86
C LEU A 218 -13.22 0.33 28.41
N ARG A 219 -13.38 1.34 27.53
CA ARG A 219 -13.69 2.72 27.89
C ARG A 219 -15.19 3.03 27.80
N LEU A 220 -16.03 2.02 27.55
CA LEU A 220 -17.48 2.16 27.34
C LEU A 220 -17.85 3.09 26.17
N GLU A 221 -17.00 3.16 25.15
CA GLU A 221 -17.21 3.96 23.94
C GLU A 221 -17.74 3.07 22.81
N PHE A 222 -19.02 3.24 22.47
CA PHE A 222 -19.71 2.44 21.45
C PHE A 222 -19.93 3.18 20.12
N SER A 223 -19.46 4.43 20.02
CA SER A 223 -19.58 5.25 18.82
C SER A 223 -18.31 6.07 18.59
N GLN A 224 -18.09 6.44 17.32
CA GLN A 224 -16.97 7.27 16.90
C GLN A 224 -17.26 8.75 17.20
N ASP A 225 -16.45 9.36 18.07
CA ASP A 225 -16.46 10.78 18.38
C ASP A 225 -15.24 11.45 17.70
N PRO A 226 -15.44 12.31 16.69
CA PRO A 226 -14.35 13.01 15.99
C PRO A 226 -13.45 13.86 16.89
N ALA A 227 -13.94 14.33 18.05
CA ALA A 227 -13.14 15.11 18.99
C ALA A 227 -12.21 14.24 19.86
N LYS A 228 -12.39 12.91 19.84
CA LYS A 228 -11.61 11.94 20.62
C LYS A 228 -10.90 10.89 19.78
N HIS A 229 -11.48 10.56 18.63
CA HIS A 229 -11.04 9.48 17.74
C HIS A 229 -10.64 10.03 16.39
N VAL A 230 -9.74 9.32 15.71
CA VAL A 230 -9.46 9.58 14.30
C VAL A 230 -10.50 8.87 13.47
N VAL A 231 -11.35 9.61 12.77
CA VAL A 231 -12.54 9.06 12.10
C VAL A 231 -12.56 9.41 10.63
N LEU A 232 -12.82 8.43 9.76
CA LEU A 232 -13.15 8.67 8.35
C LEU A 232 -14.60 9.18 8.28
N MET A 233 -14.74 10.45 7.91
CA MET A 233 -15.98 11.20 7.99
C MET A 233 -16.75 11.15 6.69
N GLU A 234 -16.03 11.13 5.57
CA GLU A 234 -16.59 11.34 4.25
C GLU A 234 -15.70 10.72 3.17
N ILE A 235 -16.32 10.13 2.15
CA ILE A 235 -15.73 9.74 0.88
C ILE A 235 -16.47 10.47 -0.23
N GLU A 236 -15.73 11.07 -1.15
CA GLU A 236 -16.25 11.72 -2.35
C GLU A 236 -15.51 11.16 -3.56
N LEU A 237 -16.20 10.36 -4.37
CA LEU A 237 -15.71 9.88 -5.66
C LEU A 237 -15.76 11.03 -6.66
N LEU A 238 -14.66 11.19 -7.39
CA LEU A 238 -14.48 12.26 -8.35
C LEU A 238 -14.24 11.68 -9.75
N PRO A 239 -14.89 12.24 -10.78
CA PRO A 239 -14.48 12.00 -12.15
C PRO A 239 -12.99 12.31 -12.33
N ASN A 240 -12.31 11.54 -13.19
CA ASN A 240 -10.85 11.63 -13.35
C ASN A 240 -10.35 13.06 -13.61
N ALA A 241 -11.04 13.81 -14.49
CA ALA A 241 -10.69 15.19 -14.80
C ALA A 241 -10.80 16.13 -13.58
N ASP A 242 -11.85 15.98 -12.77
CA ASP A 242 -12.08 16.80 -11.58
C ASP A 242 -11.07 16.46 -10.47
N PHE A 243 -10.75 15.17 -10.30
CA PHE A 243 -9.73 14.72 -9.36
C PHE A 243 -8.39 15.40 -9.65
N TRP A 244 -7.88 15.30 -10.88
CA TRP A 244 -6.57 15.88 -11.22
C TRP A 244 -6.57 17.40 -11.15
N LYS A 245 -7.68 18.05 -11.53
CA LYS A 245 -7.84 19.49 -11.38
C LYS A 245 -7.76 19.93 -9.91
N GLN A 246 -8.47 19.24 -9.02
CA GLN A 246 -8.46 19.52 -7.59
C GLN A 246 -7.09 19.23 -6.97
N LEU A 247 -6.47 18.09 -7.30
CA LEU A 247 -5.15 17.74 -6.80
C LEU A 247 -4.09 18.75 -7.26
N ARG A 248 -4.10 19.15 -8.54
CA ARG A 248 -3.20 20.17 -9.06
C ARG A 248 -3.37 21.50 -8.33
N ALA A 249 -4.60 21.95 -8.09
CA ALA A 249 -4.84 23.17 -7.33
C ALA A 249 -4.26 23.10 -5.91
N ALA A 250 -4.38 21.96 -5.23
CA ALA A 250 -3.80 21.76 -3.90
C ALA A 250 -2.26 21.72 -3.92
N VAL A 251 -1.67 21.05 -4.91
CA VAL A 251 -0.21 21.08 -5.13
C VAL A 251 0.25 22.50 -5.41
N ASP A 252 -0.49 23.25 -6.23
CA ASP A 252 -0.14 24.61 -6.58
C ASP A 252 -0.22 25.58 -5.40
N ALA A 253 -1.11 25.33 -4.45
CA ALA A 253 -1.21 26.07 -3.20
C ALA A 253 -0.10 25.71 -2.20
N SER A 254 0.57 24.55 -2.36
CA SER A 254 1.64 24.12 -1.46
C SER A 254 2.93 24.92 -1.69
N PRO A 255 3.66 25.35 -0.63
CA PRO A 255 4.87 26.16 -0.77
C PRO A 255 5.98 25.49 -1.61
N GLU A 256 6.13 24.17 -1.49
CA GLU A 256 7.19 23.39 -2.13
C GLU A 256 6.73 22.65 -3.40
N LYS A 257 5.51 22.92 -3.89
CA LYS A 257 4.87 22.20 -5.01
C LYS A 257 4.99 20.68 -4.84
N GLN A 258 4.65 20.20 -3.65
CA GLN A 258 4.94 18.83 -3.21
C GLN A 258 3.68 17.97 -3.09
N LEU A 259 3.84 16.65 -3.25
CA LEU A 259 2.79 15.65 -3.08
C LEU A 259 3.37 14.43 -2.37
N MET A 260 2.65 13.92 -1.37
CA MET A 260 2.95 12.65 -0.71
C MET A 260 1.98 11.58 -1.19
N LEU A 261 2.48 10.43 -1.65
CA LEU A 261 1.69 9.22 -1.91
C LEU A 261 2.06 8.13 -0.90
N PHE A 262 1.07 7.64 -0.17
CA PHE A 262 1.19 6.51 0.75
C PHE A 262 0.64 5.21 0.12
N VAL A 263 1.37 4.11 0.24
CA VAL A 263 0.96 2.76 -0.20
C VAL A 263 0.96 1.83 1.02
N HIS A 264 -0.23 1.39 1.43
CA HIS A 264 -0.40 0.58 2.64
C HIS A 264 0.05 -0.89 2.45
N GLY A 265 0.23 -1.60 3.56
CA GLY A 265 0.60 -3.03 3.59
C GLY A 265 -0.58 -4.00 3.58
N TYR A 266 -0.27 -5.28 3.85
CA TYR A 266 -1.22 -6.39 4.01
C TYR A 266 -2.22 -6.14 5.15
N CYS A 267 -3.42 -6.75 5.09
CA CYS A 267 -4.50 -6.65 6.09
C CYS A 267 -5.04 -5.24 6.38
N ALA A 268 -4.65 -4.19 5.65
CA ALA A 268 -5.19 -2.84 5.86
C ALA A 268 -6.50 -2.65 5.08
N THR A 269 -7.52 -2.08 5.73
CA THR A 269 -8.75 -1.63 5.04
C THR A 269 -8.55 -0.28 4.35
N PHE A 270 -9.52 0.12 3.51
CA PHE A 270 -9.56 1.49 2.97
C PHE A 270 -9.59 2.54 4.09
N ARG A 271 -10.39 2.30 5.14
CA ARG A 271 -10.49 3.14 6.34
C ARG A 271 -9.12 3.31 7.00
N ASP A 272 -8.38 2.23 7.19
CA ASP A 272 -7.07 2.26 7.85
C ASP A 272 -6.06 3.07 7.03
N ALA A 273 -6.03 2.87 5.72
CA ALA A 273 -5.17 3.63 4.81
C ALA A 273 -5.49 5.13 4.83
N ALA A 274 -6.78 5.50 4.79
CA ALA A 274 -7.23 6.89 4.87
C ALA A 274 -6.82 7.55 6.18
N ARG A 275 -7.13 6.90 7.32
CA ARG A 275 -6.85 7.42 8.66
C ARG A 275 -5.35 7.57 8.91
N ARG A 276 -4.55 6.58 8.52
CA ARG A 276 -3.11 6.62 8.67
C ARG A 276 -2.48 7.73 7.82
N THR A 277 -2.92 7.89 6.58
CA THR A 277 -2.40 8.94 5.69
C THR A 277 -2.69 10.33 6.23
N ALA A 278 -3.92 10.56 6.70
CA ALA A 278 -4.32 11.81 7.35
C ALA A 278 -3.49 12.09 8.62
N GLN A 279 -3.36 11.10 9.49
CA GLN A 279 -2.62 11.22 10.74
C GLN A 279 -1.15 11.53 10.51
N VAL A 280 -0.47 10.81 9.60
CA VAL A 280 0.93 11.06 9.28
C VAL A 280 1.12 12.45 8.68
N ALA A 281 0.26 12.87 7.75
CA ALA A 281 0.34 14.20 7.14
C ALA A 281 0.16 15.31 8.19
N TYR A 282 -0.84 15.17 9.07
CA TYR A 282 -1.12 16.12 10.14
C TYR A 282 0.02 16.21 11.15
N ASP A 283 0.49 15.09 11.68
CA ASP A 283 1.53 15.06 12.73
C ASP A 283 2.89 15.51 12.21
N MET A 284 3.16 15.31 10.93
CA MET A 284 4.34 15.85 10.25
C MET A 284 4.27 17.37 10.07
N ASN A 285 3.06 17.94 10.16
CA ASN A 285 2.71 19.28 9.67
C ASN A 285 3.07 19.42 8.18
N TYR A 286 2.68 18.42 7.38
CA TYR A 286 2.96 18.39 5.94
C TYR A 286 2.20 19.51 5.23
N GLN A 287 2.91 20.28 4.40
CA GLN A 287 2.38 21.51 3.78
C GLN A 287 1.94 21.31 2.33
N GLY A 288 1.73 20.07 1.89
CA GLY A 288 1.21 19.73 0.57
C GLY A 288 0.04 18.74 0.67
N PRO A 289 -0.66 18.46 -0.44
CA PRO A 289 -1.67 17.42 -0.47
C PRO A 289 -1.07 16.05 -0.16
N SER A 290 -1.76 15.28 0.68
CA SER A 290 -1.49 13.87 0.91
C SER A 290 -2.45 13.00 0.09
N MET A 291 -1.92 11.92 -0.45
CA MET A 291 -2.65 10.94 -1.25
C MET A 291 -2.31 9.53 -0.76
N PHE A 292 -3.24 8.58 -0.88
CA PHE A 292 -2.92 7.16 -0.74
C PHE A 292 -3.43 6.33 -1.91
N PHE A 293 -2.73 5.24 -2.18
CA PHE A 293 -3.22 4.15 -3.02
C PHE A 293 -3.71 3.02 -2.13
N SER A 294 -5.00 2.69 -2.25
CA SER A 294 -5.58 1.57 -1.53
C SER A 294 -5.86 0.40 -2.45
N TRP A 295 -5.17 -0.72 -2.21
CA TRP A 295 -5.30 -1.97 -2.96
C TRP A 295 -5.99 -3.04 -2.11
N PRO A 296 -6.67 -4.04 -2.69
CA PRO A 296 -7.48 -5.04 -1.98
C PRO A 296 -6.66 -6.00 -1.09
N ALA A 297 -6.17 -5.49 0.03
CA ALA A 297 -5.40 -6.22 1.04
C ALA A 297 -6.33 -6.91 2.05
N GLY A 298 -6.96 -8.02 1.64
CA GLY A 298 -7.43 -9.15 2.45
C GLY A 298 -8.11 -8.96 3.81
N ALA A 299 -8.73 -7.83 4.11
CA ALA A 299 -9.39 -7.57 5.40
C ALA A 299 -10.67 -8.41 5.66
N GLU A 300 -10.87 -9.53 4.97
CA GLU A 300 -12.14 -10.29 4.96
C GLU A 300 -12.08 -11.69 5.58
N SER A 301 -10.95 -12.16 6.10
CA SER A 301 -10.88 -13.55 6.58
C SER A 301 -10.49 -13.67 8.04
N GLU A 302 -11.49 -13.92 8.89
CA GLU A 302 -11.35 -14.47 10.24
C GLU A 302 -10.99 -15.99 10.22
N SER A 303 -10.65 -16.56 9.06
CA SER A 303 -10.39 -18.00 8.92
C SER A 303 -8.92 -18.39 9.15
N PHE A 304 -8.74 -19.53 9.81
CA PHE A 304 -7.49 -20.11 10.32
C PHE A 304 -6.47 -20.57 9.24
N GLU A 305 -6.63 -20.21 7.96
CA GLU A 305 -5.69 -20.57 6.89
C GLU A 305 -4.78 -19.39 6.51
N GLU A 306 -3.97 -18.95 7.47
CA GLU A 306 -3.20 -17.70 7.39
C GLU A 306 -2.19 -17.66 6.23
N LYS A 307 -1.58 -18.82 5.91
CA LYS A 307 -0.69 -18.92 4.74
C LYS A 307 -1.45 -18.77 3.42
N ALA A 308 -2.67 -19.30 3.34
CA ALA A 308 -3.49 -19.19 2.14
C ALA A 308 -3.97 -17.74 1.95
N ASN A 309 -4.34 -17.04 3.03
CA ASN A 309 -4.72 -15.63 3.00
C ASN A 309 -3.54 -14.73 2.58
N TYR A 310 -2.35 -14.94 3.15
CA TYR A 310 -1.13 -14.21 2.74
C TYR A 310 -0.79 -14.43 1.26
N LEU A 311 -0.81 -15.68 0.78
CA LEU A 311 -0.56 -15.99 -0.63
C LEU A 311 -1.66 -15.46 -1.57
N LYS A 312 -2.91 -15.41 -1.11
CA LYS A 312 -4.03 -14.81 -1.85
C LYS A 312 -3.81 -13.31 -2.04
N ASP A 313 -3.39 -12.62 -0.99
CA ASP A 313 -3.11 -11.20 -1.06
C ASP A 313 -1.82 -10.88 -1.81
N LEU A 314 -0.84 -11.78 -1.84
CA LEU A 314 0.32 -11.63 -2.72
C LEU A 314 -0.12 -11.56 -4.19
N ARG A 315 -1.03 -12.45 -4.61
CA ARG A 315 -1.61 -12.37 -5.97
C ARG A 315 -2.37 -11.08 -6.21
N ARG A 316 -3.15 -10.60 -5.24
CA ARG A 316 -3.86 -9.32 -5.35
C ARG A 316 -2.90 -8.12 -5.39
N ALA A 317 -1.79 -8.20 -4.68
CA ALA A 317 -0.72 -7.21 -4.71
C ALA A 317 -0.03 -7.19 -6.09
N GLU A 318 0.24 -8.36 -6.67
CA GLU A 318 0.70 -8.50 -8.06
C GLU A 318 -0.31 -7.87 -9.02
N GLU A 319 -1.60 -8.15 -8.90
CA GLU A 319 -2.66 -7.61 -9.77
C GLU A 319 -2.94 -6.09 -9.57
N SER A 320 -2.33 -5.45 -8.58
CA SER A 320 -2.52 -4.03 -8.26
C SER A 320 -1.39 -3.14 -8.76
N ASP A 321 -0.32 -3.72 -9.31
CA ASP A 321 0.83 -2.97 -9.81
C ASP A 321 0.45 -2.09 -11.02
N GLU A 322 -0.33 -2.60 -11.98
CA GLU A 322 -0.82 -1.86 -13.16
C GLU A 322 -1.66 -0.64 -12.79
N ASP A 323 -2.51 -0.77 -11.78
CA ASP A 323 -3.31 0.32 -11.26
C ASP A 323 -2.41 1.37 -10.59
N LEU A 324 -1.40 0.93 -9.83
CA LEU A 324 -0.39 1.83 -9.26
C LEU A 324 0.45 2.52 -10.35
N ILE A 325 0.83 1.83 -11.44
CA ILE A 325 1.51 2.42 -12.60
C ILE A 325 0.65 3.55 -13.18
N THR A 326 -0.65 3.30 -13.36
CA THR A 326 -1.61 4.31 -13.85
C THR A 326 -1.67 5.51 -12.92
N VAL A 327 -1.70 5.30 -11.60
CA VAL A 327 -1.67 6.36 -10.59
C VAL A 327 -0.37 7.16 -10.64
N LEU A 328 0.80 6.51 -10.69
CA LEU A 328 2.11 7.17 -10.74
C LEU A 328 2.27 7.99 -12.03
N ALA A 329 1.81 7.45 -13.17
CA ALA A 329 1.80 8.18 -14.44
C ALA A 329 0.87 9.40 -14.39
N GLY A 330 -0.32 9.25 -13.81
CA GLY A 330 -1.26 10.35 -13.60
C GLY A 330 -0.67 11.44 -12.70
N ILE A 331 -0.02 11.06 -11.59
CA ILE A 331 0.69 11.99 -10.70
C ILE A 331 1.76 12.74 -11.48
N SER A 332 2.63 12.04 -12.21
CA SER A 332 3.71 12.67 -13.00
C SER A 332 3.18 13.68 -14.02
N ARG A 333 2.06 13.36 -14.68
CA ARG A 333 1.57 14.13 -15.82
C ARG A 333 0.63 15.25 -15.41
N TYR A 334 -0.21 15.04 -14.41
CA TYR A 334 -1.35 15.90 -14.12
C TYR A 334 -1.27 16.62 -12.79
N SER A 335 -0.54 16.13 -11.78
CA SER A 335 -0.51 16.76 -10.45
C SER A 335 0.16 18.14 -10.41
N GLY A 336 1.10 18.41 -11.32
CA GLY A 336 1.93 19.63 -11.26
C GLY A 336 2.98 19.61 -10.14
N ALA A 337 3.16 18.49 -9.43
CA ALA A 337 4.13 18.38 -8.34
C ALA A 337 5.57 18.38 -8.87
N GLN A 338 6.43 19.14 -8.22
CA GLN A 338 7.87 19.18 -8.46
C GLN A 338 8.64 18.28 -7.49
N ASN A 339 8.04 18.00 -6.32
CA ASN A 339 8.58 17.12 -5.29
C ASN A 339 7.55 16.04 -4.95
N ILE A 340 7.70 14.85 -5.52
CA ILE A 340 6.83 13.70 -5.23
C ILE A 340 7.55 12.81 -4.20
N HIS A 341 6.89 12.55 -3.08
CA HIS A 341 7.38 11.69 -2.01
C HIS A 341 6.53 10.43 -1.94
N LEU A 342 7.17 9.27 -2.03
CA LEU A 342 6.50 7.98 -1.87
C LEU A 342 6.82 7.41 -0.48
N VAL A 343 5.80 6.91 0.20
CA VAL A 343 5.93 6.13 1.44
C VAL A 343 5.20 4.81 1.24
N ALA A 344 5.92 3.69 1.31
CA ALA A 344 5.31 2.37 1.20
C ALA A 344 5.59 1.56 2.46
N HIS A 345 4.60 0.81 2.94
CA HIS A 345 4.69 0.01 4.16
C HIS A 345 4.54 -1.49 3.87
N SER A 346 5.40 -2.32 4.48
CA SER A 346 5.29 -3.78 4.45
C SER A 346 5.14 -4.30 3.01
N MET A 347 4.13 -5.12 2.71
CA MET A 347 3.82 -5.64 1.38
C MET A 347 3.42 -4.56 0.36
N GLY A 348 3.06 -3.35 0.78
CA GLY A 348 2.90 -2.21 -0.14
C GLY A 348 4.21 -1.84 -0.85
N ASN A 349 5.36 -2.18 -0.26
CA ASN A 349 6.65 -2.04 -0.93
C ASN A 349 6.78 -3.00 -2.11
N PHE A 350 6.25 -4.22 -2.02
CA PHE A 350 6.23 -5.16 -3.13
C PHE A 350 5.44 -4.58 -4.31
N VAL A 351 4.22 -4.10 -4.07
CA VAL A 351 3.38 -3.43 -5.10
C VAL A 351 4.13 -2.26 -5.75
N LEU A 352 4.76 -1.41 -4.94
CA LEU A 352 5.53 -0.28 -5.45
C LEU A 352 6.74 -0.72 -6.27
N THR A 353 7.52 -1.70 -5.81
CA THR A 353 8.72 -2.13 -6.52
C THR A 353 8.40 -2.85 -7.83
N GLU A 354 7.32 -3.65 -7.87
CA GLU A 354 6.86 -4.29 -9.10
C GLU A 354 6.37 -3.25 -10.11
N ALA A 355 5.58 -2.26 -9.68
CA ALA A 355 5.16 -1.16 -10.55
C ALA A 355 6.36 -0.40 -11.15
N LEU A 356 7.40 -0.11 -10.35
CA LEU A 356 8.60 0.57 -10.86
C LEU A 356 9.43 -0.31 -11.81
N LYS A 357 9.52 -1.62 -11.56
CA LYS A 357 10.17 -2.57 -12.48
C LYS A 357 9.42 -2.59 -13.82
N THR A 358 8.11 -2.72 -13.79
CA THR A 358 7.28 -2.74 -15.00
C THR A 358 7.37 -1.42 -15.78
N ILE A 359 7.45 -0.27 -15.11
CA ILE A 359 7.70 1.02 -15.77
C ILE A 359 9.08 1.03 -16.45
N ASP A 360 10.11 0.50 -15.80
CA ASP A 360 11.45 0.37 -16.37
C ASP A 360 11.48 -0.58 -17.58
N ASP A 361 10.78 -1.72 -17.51
CA ASP A 361 10.67 -2.68 -18.62
C ASP A 361 9.96 -2.07 -19.84
N ARG A 362 8.97 -1.20 -19.61
CA ARG A 362 8.23 -0.50 -20.67
C ARG A 362 8.97 0.72 -21.21
N ARG A 363 10.10 1.11 -20.62
CA ARG A 363 10.85 2.29 -21.05
C ARG A 363 11.54 2.02 -22.39
N PRO A 364 11.41 2.91 -23.40
CA PRO A 364 12.11 2.73 -24.67
C PRO A 364 13.63 2.69 -24.47
N ALA A 365 14.27 1.72 -25.13
CA ALA A 365 15.71 1.54 -25.09
C ALA A 365 16.45 2.85 -25.44
N GLY A 366 17.47 3.19 -24.65
CA GLY A 366 18.25 4.42 -24.81
C GLY A 366 17.65 5.68 -24.19
N THR A 367 16.44 5.63 -23.62
CA THR A 367 15.86 6.77 -22.88
C THR A 367 16.50 6.88 -21.50
N ALA A 368 17.19 7.99 -21.20
CA ALA A 368 17.77 8.18 -19.87
C ALA A 368 16.66 8.24 -18.79
N GLN A 369 16.81 7.44 -17.73
CA GLN A 369 15.91 7.50 -16.59
C GLN A 369 16.20 8.76 -15.79
N VAL A 370 15.23 9.66 -15.71
CA VAL A 370 15.32 10.86 -14.87
C VAL A 370 14.59 10.57 -13.55
N PRO A 371 15.15 10.99 -12.40
CA PRO A 371 14.46 10.87 -11.12
C PRO A 371 13.13 11.62 -11.14
N LEU A 372 12.05 10.86 -11.03
CA LEU A 372 10.68 11.36 -10.90
C LEU A 372 10.37 11.74 -9.45
N PHE A 373 10.87 10.94 -8.51
CA PHE A 373 10.57 11.10 -7.09
C PHE A 373 11.67 11.88 -6.37
N ALA A 374 11.26 12.74 -5.44
CA ALA A 374 12.18 13.44 -4.55
C ALA A 374 12.64 12.53 -3.41
N GLN A 375 11.76 11.64 -2.93
CA GLN A 375 12.03 10.68 -1.87
C GLN A 375 11.19 9.44 -2.06
N VAL A 376 11.79 8.26 -1.88
CA VAL A 376 11.07 7.00 -1.69
C VAL A 376 11.47 6.45 -0.32
N ALA A 377 10.51 6.38 0.59
CA ALA A 377 10.67 5.84 1.93
C ALA A 377 10.01 4.44 2.00
N LEU A 378 10.85 3.41 2.13
CA LEU A 378 10.44 2.02 2.24
C LEU A 378 10.41 1.65 3.73
N ALA A 379 9.22 1.62 4.31
CA ALA A 379 9.01 1.29 5.72
C ALA A 379 8.70 -0.20 5.90
N ALA A 380 9.51 -0.90 6.71
CA ALA A 380 9.39 -2.34 6.93
C ALA A 380 9.25 -3.16 5.62
N PRO A 381 10.05 -2.93 4.55
CA PRO A 381 9.77 -3.52 3.24
C PRO A 381 9.79 -5.06 3.25
N ASP A 382 8.64 -5.65 2.94
CA ASP A 382 8.49 -7.11 2.81
C ASP A 382 8.80 -7.58 1.38
N ILE A 383 10.06 -7.42 0.99
CA ILE A 383 10.60 -7.82 -0.33
C ILE A 383 11.92 -8.56 -0.15
N ASN A 384 12.25 -9.47 -1.06
CA ASN A 384 13.48 -10.27 -0.98
C ASN A 384 14.73 -9.38 -1.01
N ALA A 385 15.45 -9.31 0.11
CA ALA A 385 16.60 -8.43 0.29
C ALA A 385 17.75 -8.76 -0.67
N ARG A 386 17.98 -10.05 -0.96
CA ARG A 386 19.01 -10.51 -1.90
C ARG A 386 18.68 -10.03 -3.30
N GLU A 387 17.48 -10.37 -3.79
CA GLU A 387 17.01 -9.98 -5.12
C GLU A 387 17.01 -8.45 -5.30
N PHE A 388 16.62 -7.72 -4.24
CA PHE A 388 16.66 -6.28 -4.26
C PHE A 388 18.07 -5.73 -4.46
N VAL A 389 19.02 -6.19 -3.66
CA VAL A 389 20.39 -5.66 -3.64
C VAL A 389 21.22 -6.13 -4.84
N GLU A 390 20.92 -7.30 -5.38
CA GLU A 390 21.67 -7.89 -6.49
C GLU A 390 21.09 -7.56 -7.86
N ARG A 391 19.79 -7.22 -7.97
CA ARG A 391 19.13 -7.05 -9.26
C ARG A 391 18.15 -5.87 -9.31
N THR A 392 17.13 -5.88 -8.44
CA THR A 392 16.01 -4.92 -8.57
C THR A 392 16.45 -3.48 -8.32
N GLY A 393 17.36 -3.24 -7.37
CA GLY A 393 17.84 -1.92 -7.01
C GLY A 393 18.47 -1.17 -8.20
N GLU A 394 19.26 -1.85 -9.04
CA GLU A 394 19.87 -1.21 -10.21
C GLU A 394 18.84 -0.63 -11.18
N ARG A 395 17.66 -1.26 -11.26
CA ARG A 395 16.55 -0.88 -12.15
C ARG A 395 15.71 0.26 -11.57
N ILE A 396 15.38 0.20 -10.27
CA ILE A 396 14.40 1.10 -9.68
C ILE A 396 15.00 2.34 -8.99
N LEU A 397 16.25 2.28 -8.53
CA LEU A 397 16.88 3.39 -7.81
C LEU A 397 16.97 4.69 -8.64
N PRO A 398 17.18 4.64 -9.98
CA PRO A 398 17.19 5.85 -10.81
C PRO A 398 15.86 6.62 -10.86
N PHE A 399 14.73 6.03 -10.45
CA PHE A 399 13.44 6.73 -10.39
C PHE A 399 13.36 7.78 -9.28
N SER A 400 14.24 7.75 -8.29
CA SER A 400 14.21 8.69 -7.17
C SER A 400 15.56 9.35 -6.95
N ARG A 401 15.53 10.60 -6.48
CA ARG A 401 16.74 11.26 -5.99
C ARG A 401 17.29 10.58 -4.73
N ARG A 402 16.41 9.94 -3.95
CA ARG A 402 16.74 9.30 -2.67
C ARG A 402 15.83 8.12 -2.38
N PHE A 403 16.43 7.02 -1.94
CA PHE A 403 15.75 5.89 -1.32
C PHE A 403 16.19 5.77 0.14
N THR A 404 15.24 5.57 1.03
CA THR A 404 15.49 5.31 2.45
C THR A 404 14.75 4.06 2.87
N VAL A 405 15.46 3.09 3.45
CA VAL A 405 14.91 1.85 3.99
C VAL A 405 14.88 1.96 5.50
N TYR A 406 13.73 1.73 6.10
CA TYR A 406 13.59 1.56 7.55
C TYR A 406 13.50 0.07 7.87
N ALA A 407 14.44 -0.40 8.69
CA ALA A 407 14.56 -1.80 9.04
C ALA A 407 14.70 -2.00 10.55
N SER A 408 14.18 -3.13 11.03
CA SER A 408 14.19 -3.50 12.45
C SER A 408 14.57 -4.97 12.60
N LYS A 409 15.45 -5.31 13.55
CA LYS A 409 15.73 -6.71 13.89
C LYS A 409 14.67 -7.33 14.83
N GLN A 410 13.77 -6.50 15.37
CA GLN A 410 12.69 -6.89 16.29
C GLN A 410 11.33 -6.98 15.59
N ASP A 411 11.27 -6.76 14.27
CA ASP A 411 10.02 -6.84 13.52
C ASP A 411 9.48 -8.28 13.49
N LYS A 412 8.42 -8.54 14.26
CA LYS A 412 7.86 -9.88 14.43
C LYS A 412 7.12 -10.34 13.18
N ALA A 413 6.46 -9.42 12.47
CA ALA A 413 5.70 -9.73 11.26
C ALA A 413 6.65 -10.09 10.10
N LEU A 414 7.76 -9.36 9.92
CA LEU A 414 8.75 -9.71 8.90
C LEU A 414 9.50 -11.01 9.21
N ARG A 415 9.77 -11.30 10.49
CA ARG A 415 10.33 -12.61 10.88
C ARG A 415 9.41 -13.77 10.51
N LEU A 416 8.11 -13.52 10.53
CA LEU A 416 7.09 -14.48 10.17
C LEU A 416 6.93 -14.58 8.63
N SER A 417 6.91 -13.46 7.91
CA SER A 417 7.00 -13.43 6.44
C SER A 417 8.18 -14.26 5.94
N LYS A 418 9.37 -14.07 6.54
CA LYS A 418 10.57 -14.88 6.26
C LYS A 418 10.31 -16.38 6.35
N ALA A 419 9.61 -16.82 7.38
CA ALA A 419 9.30 -18.24 7.59
C ALA A 419 8.31 -18.78 6.54
N VAL A 420 7.39 -17.94 6.05
CA VAL A 420 6.41 -18.31 5.01
C VAL A 420 7.03 -18.33 3.62
N ASN A 421 7.79 -17.28 3.28
CA ASN A 421 8.28 -17.01 1.93
C ASN A 421 9.65 -17.63 1.64
N GLY A 422 10.41 -18.00 2.67
CA GLY A 422 11.74 -18.61 2.52
C GLY A 422 12.84 -17.63 2.07
N PHE A 423 12.61 -16.31 2.12
CA PHE A 423 13.63 -15.29 1.88
C PHE A 423 13.78 -14.34 3.06
N GLU A 424 14.90 -13.61 3.12
CA GLU A 424 15.12 -12.52 4.10
C GLU A 424 14.45 -11.22 3.62
N PRO A 425 13.47 -10.65 4.33
CA PRO A 425 12.84 -9.40 3.94
C PRO A 425 13.79 -8.20 4.07
N LEU A 426 13.74 -7.24 3.16
CA LEU A 426 14.58 -6.03 3.19
C LEU A 426 14.32 -5.15 4.42
N GLY A 427 13.13 -5.21 5.02
CA GLY A 427 12.81 -4.50 6.27
C GLY A 427 13.28 -5.21 7.52
N PHE A 428 13.72 -6.46 7.43
CA PHE A 428 14.32 -7.18 8.54
C PHE A 428 15.82 -6.93 8.52
N LEU A 429 16.38 -6.30 9.56
CA LEU A 429 17.80 -5.92 9.55
C LEU A 429 18.71 -7.17 9.46
N ASN A 430 19.20 -7.46 8.25
CA ASN A 430 19.93 -8.68 7.87
C ASN A 430 21.20 -8.35 7.07
N GLU A 431 21.97 -9.36 6.67
CA GLU A 431 23.22 -9.17 5.92
C GLU A 431 23.03 -8.40 4.60
N TYR A 432 22.04 -8.77 3.79
CA TYR A 432 21.77 -8.11 2.51
C TYR A 432 21.34 -6.66 2.68
N THR A 433 20.52 -6.34 3.69
CA THR A 433 20.16 -4.94 3.98
C THR A 433 21.39 -4.08 4.26
N GLN A 434 22.35 -4.62 5.00
CA GLN A 434 23.61 -3.93 5.30
C GLN A 434 24.51 -3.85 4.06
N ILE A 435 24.55 -4.88 3.21
CA ILE A 435 25.26 -4.84 1.93
C ILE A 435 24.70 -3.74 1.03
N GLY A 436 23.38 -3.63 0.91
CA GLY A 436 22.72 -2.58 0.12
C GLY A 436 23.09 -1.18 0.60
N ALA A 437 23.08 -0.95 1.91
CA ALA A 437 23.53 0.30 2.52
C ALA A 437 25.03 0.58 2.25
N LYS A 438 25.90 -0.43 2.38
CA LYS A 438 27.35 -0.33 2.09
C LYS A 438 27.64 0.00 0.63
N LYS A 439 26.86 -0.57 -0.29
CA LYS A 439 26.88 -0.25 -1.72
C LYS A 439 26.25 1.11 -2.05
N ARG A 440 25.69 1.81 -1.06
CA ARG A 440 25.00 3.10 -1.20
C ARG A 440 23.79 3.03 -2.15
N LEU A 441 23.14 1.88 -2.18
CA LEU A 441 21.89 1.70 -2.94
C LEU A 441 20.76 2.53 -2.32
N PHE A 442 20.74 2.63 -0.99
CA PHE A 442 19.77 3.40 -0.23
C PHE A 442 20.38 3.86 1.10
N ASP A 443 19.78 4.88 1.70
CA ASP A 443 20.03 5.22 3.10
C ASP A 443 19.32 4.19 4.00
N LEU A 444 20.03 3.57 4.94
CA LEU A 444 19.45 2.60 5.87
C LEU A 444 19.25 3.22 7.25
N VAL A 445 18.01 3.18 7.72
CA VAL A 445 17.61 3.61 9.06
C VAL A 445 17.23 2.40 9.90
N ASP A 446 18.05 2.10 10.89
CA ASP A 446 17.81 1.10 11.93
C ASP A 446 16.84 1.66 12.98
N VAL A 447 15.63 1.11 13.02
CA VAL A 447 14.57 1.48 13.98
C VAL A 447 14.39 0.45 15.08
N SER A 448 15.35 -0.46 15.23
CA SER A 448 15.32 -1.56 16.20
C SER A 448 15.11 -1.12 17.65
N GLN A 449 15.44 0.12 18.00
CA GLN A 449 15.24 0.66 19.35
C GLN A 449 13.84 1.21 19.58
N LEU A 450 13.10 1.51 18.50
CA LEU A 450 11.72 1.99 18.60
C LEU A 450 10.73 0.83 18.81
N THR A 451 11.07 -0.36 18.30
CA THR A 451 10.22 -1.55 18.19
C THR A 451 10.34 -2.53 19.36
N THR A 452 10.69 -2.05 20.56
CA THR A 452 11.02 -2.87 21.74
C THR A 452 9.82 -3.25 22.62
N GLY A 453 8.60 -2.77 22.30
CA GLY A 453 7.40 -2.96 23.12
C GLY A 453 6.91 -4.42 23.16
N TRP A 454 6.44 -4.88 24.33
CA TRP A 454 5.88 -6.23 24.50
C TRP A 454 4.58 -6.42 23.70
N PHE A 455 3.74 -5.37 23.67
CA PHE A 455 2.45 -5.34 22.97
C PHE A 455 2.54 -4.81 21.53
N ASP A 456 3.70 -4.29 21.13
CA ASP A 456 3.94 -3.80 19.76
C ASP A 456 4.46 -4.97 18.90
N THR A 457 3.88 -5.16 17.71
CA THR A 457 4.41 -6.10 16.71
C THR A 457 5.78 -5.66 16.19
N GLY A 458 6.12 -4.39 16.40
CA GLY A 458 7.31 -3.76 15.89
C GLY A 458 7.25 -3.58 14.38
N HIS A 459 6.04 -3.51 13.80
CA HIS A 459 5.79 -3.49 12.36
C HIS A 459 5.04 -2.25 11.86
N ILE A 460 4.24 -1.58 12.71
CA ILE A 460 3.44 -0.38 12.37
C ILE A 460 4.16 0.93 12.80
N TYR A 461 5.42 0.81 13.26
CA TYR A 461 6.23 1.91 13.78
C TYR A 461 6.31 3.15 12.88
N TYR A 462 6.14 3.00 11.56
CA TYR A 462 6.22 4.10 10.59
C TYR A 462 5.20 5.22 10.85
N GLY A 463 4.03 4.86 11.41
CA GLY A 463 2.94 5.79 11.70
C GLY A 463 2.76 6.07 13.18
N ASP A 464 3.10 5.12 14.06
CA ASP A 464 2.82 5.20 15.48
C ASP A 464 3.92 5.87 16.31
N MET A 465 5.13 5.95 15.77
CA MET A 465 6.28 6.51 16.48
C MET A 465 6.49 7.98 16.09
N PRO A 466 6.45 8.93 17.04
CA PRO A 466 6.77 10.34 16.77
C PRO A 466 8.16 10.52 16.13
N GLU A 467 9.12 9.68 16.47
CA GLU A 467 10.46 9.67 15.89
C GLU A 467 10.45 9.40 14.38
N MET A 468 9.59 8.47 13.94
CA MET A 468 9.42 8.12 12.52
C MET A 468 8.75 9.25 11.74
N ILE A 469 7.67 9.81 12.28
CA ILE A 469 6.96 10.95 11.67
C ILE A 469 7.91 12.16 11.55
N SER A 470 8.69 12.40 12.61
CA SER A 470 9.73 13.41 12.60
C SER A 470 10.73 13.12 11.48
N ASP A 471 11.19 11.88 11.31
CA ASP A 471 12.11 11.53 10.23
C ASP A 471 11.59 11.80 8.82
N PHE A 472 10.36 11.40 8.52
CA PHE A 472 9.72 11.75 7.26
C PHE A 472 9.70 13.27 7.02
N LYS A 473 9.41 14.07 8.05
CA LYS A 473 9.43 15.54 7.96
C LYS A 473 10.76 16.07 7.42
N TYR A 474 11.87 15.52 7.90
CA TYR A 474 13.20 15.97 7.47
C TYR A 474 13.59 15.41 6.10
N LEU A 475 13.28 14.13 5.81
CA LEU A 475 13.53 13.53 4.50
C LEU A 475 12.81 14.30 3.39
N PHE A 476 11.56 14.70 3.62
CA PHE A 476 10.76 15.42 2.63
C PHE A 476 11.27 16.84 2.39
N ARG A 477 11.90 17.46 3.40
CA ARG A 477 12.64 18.72 3.27
C ARG A 477 14.02 18.56 2.62
N GLY A 478 14.34 17.35 2.16
CA GLY A 478 15.60 17.05 1.49
C GLY A 478 16.80 16.87 2.40
N VAL A 479 16.59 16.85 3.73
CA VAL A 479 17.65 16.50 4.66
C VAL A 479 17.85 15.00 4.60
N GLN A 480 19.04 14.59 4.18
CA GLN A 480 19.34 13.17 4.01
C GLN A 480 19.49 12.48 5.36
N ALA A 481 19.15 11.20 5.45
CA ALA A 481 19.34 10.43 6.68
C ALA A 481 20.78 10.57 7.20
N ARG A 482 21.75 10.57 6.29
CA ARG A 482 23.18 10.79 6.59
C ARG A 482 23.53 12.13 7.21
N SER A 483 22.77 13.18 6.89
CA SER A 483 23.00 14.54 7.36
C SER A 483 22.33 14.80 8.70
N LEU A 484 21.44 13.90 9.14
CA LEU A 484 20.55 14.16 10.27
C LEU A 484 21.15 13.84 11.64
N GLN A 485 22.30 13.15 11.74
CA GLN A 485 23.00 12.82 13.01
C GLN A 485 22.04 12.59 14.20
N ARG A 486 20.99 11.79 14.02
CA ARG A 486 19.99 11.63 15.08
C ARG A 486 20.45 10.58 16.07
N GLY A 487 20.78 11.04 17.27
CA GLY A 487 20.51 10.33 18.52
C GLY A 487 21.19 8.99 18.78
N LEU A 488 22.16 8.54 17.99
CA LEU A 488 23.29 7.64 18.32
C LEU A 488 23.94 7.23 16.99
N ALA A 489 25.04 7.90 16.64
CA ALA A 489 25.93 7.35 15.65
C ALA A 489 26.49 6.03 16.19
N GLU A 490 26.55 5.01 15.36
CA GLU A 490 27.76 4.20 15.26
C GLU A 490 27.73 3.43 13.93
N THR A 491 28.74 3.71 13.11
CA THR A 491 29.03 3.18 11.75
C THR A 491 28.14 3.62 10.57
N PRO A 492 28.57 4.66 9.81
CA PRO A 492 28.14 4.81 8.42
C PRO A 492 28.31 3.48 7.67
N PRO A 493 27.34 3.06 6.84
CA PRO A 493 26.18 3.81 6.31
C PRO A 493 24.84 3.47 7.01
N ILE A 494 24.86 3.04 8.27
CA ILE A 494 23.65 2.69 9.03
C ILE A 494 23.35 3.81 10.03
N TYR A 495 22.11 4.30 10.03
CA TYR A 495 21.65 5.38 10.91
C TYR A 495 20.64 4.83 11.92
N ARG A 496 20.81 5.09 13.21
CA ARG A 496 19.91 4.57 14.24
C ARG A 496 18.89 5.61 14.66
N LEU A 497 17.61 5.22 14.78
CA LEU A 497 16.59 6.02 15.48
C LEU A 497 16.36 5.43 16.87
N ALA A 498 16.41 6.29 17.89
CA ALA A 498 16.18 5.96 19.29
C ALA A 498 15.19 6.95 19.92
N ARG A 499 14.49 6.51 20.96
CA ARG A 499 13.59 7.38 21.73
C ARG A 499 14.43 8.44 22.46
N ARG A 500 13.90 9.66 22.58
CA ARG A 500 14.56 10.69 23.40
C ARG A 500 14.57 10.25 24.88
N GLY A 501 15.76 10.08 25.45
CA GLY A 501 15.95 9.85 26.89
C GLY A 501 16.60 8.53 27.31
N GLU A 502 17.10 7.73 26.36
CA GLU A 502 18.03 6.62 26.63
C GLU A 502 19.49 7.04 26.45
#